data_AF-A0A8H5N9Q0-F1
#
_entry.id   AF-A0A8H5N9Q0-F1
#
_cell.length_a   1.000
_cell.length_b   1.000
_cell.length_c   1.000
_cell.angle_alpha   90.00
_cell.angle_beta   90.00
_cell.angle_gamma   90.00
#
_symmetry.space_group_name_H-M   'P 1'
#
loop_
_entity.id
_entity.type
_entity.pdbx_description
1 polymer ?
#
loop_
_entity_poly.entity_id
_entity_poly.type
_entity_poly.pdbx_seq_one_letter_code
_entity_poly.pdbx_strand_id
1 'polypeptide(L)'
;MPYNSEKNTRLRARQLQLLYVLHEDVPYPYADQITSEDIALANALEPCWTHSLASPKYVLTYPWEWVAKKGSLAAVLRSFRVKAQELVDAQPLLDESDIEL
;
A
#
# COMPACT_ATOMS: atom_id res chain seq x y z
N MET A 1 -4.92 -20.19 3.30
CA MET A 1 -5.07 -19.30 4.47
C MET A 1 -5.23 -17.85 3.99
N PRO A 2 -6.45 -17.36 3.77
CA PRO A 2 -6.72 -16.02 3.22
C PRO A 2 -6.18 -14.89 4.11
N TYR A 3 -6.18 -15.10 5.42
CA TYR A 3 -5.64 -14.17 6.44
C TYR A 3 -4.19 -13.72 6.19
N ASN A 4 -3.35 -14.59 5.64
CA ASN A 4 -1.96 -14.24 5.35
C ASN A 4 -1.83 -13.39 4.06
N SER A 5 -2.74 -13.57 3.10
CA SER A 5 -2.76 -12.79 1.86
C SER A 5 -3.22 -11.36 2.12
N GLU A 6 -4.24 -11.16 2.96
CA GLU A 6 -4.72 -9.83 3.35
C GLU A 6 -3.64 -9.05 4.10
N LYS A 7 -3.05 -9.63 5.16
CA LYS A 7 -1.98 -8.98 5.92
C LYS A 7 -0.81 -8.55 5.04
N ASN A 8 -0.40 -9.42 4.11
CA ASN A 8 0.67 -9.09 3.17
C ASN A 8 0.26 -7.95 2.23
N THR A 9 -0.98 -7.93 1.75
CA THR A 9 -1.47 -6.85 0.86
C THR A 9 -1.53 -5.52 1.60
N ARG A 10 -2.02 -5.51 2.85
CA ARG A 10 -2.00 -4.35 3.75
C ARG A 10 -0.58 -3.87 4.05
N LEU A 11 0.37 -4.77 4.32
CA LEU A 11 1.78 -4.39 4.47
C LEU A 11 2.32 -3.75 3.19
N ARG A 12 2.00 -4.31 2.01
CA ARG A 12 2.41 -3.76 0.73
C ARG A 12 1.84 -2.36 0.48
N ALA A 13 0.58 -2.11 0.86
CA ALA A 13 -0.01 -0.77 0.80
C ALA A 13 0.86 0.26 1.54
N ARG A 14 1.19 -0.02 2.81
CA ARG A 14 2.05 0.86 3.64
C ARG A 14 3.42 1.08 3.04
N GLN A 15 4.02 0.04 2.47
CA GLN A 15 5.34 0.12 1.84
C GLN A 15 5.32 0.94 0.55
N LEU A 16 4.26 0.83 -0.25
CA LEU A 16 4.08 1.63 -1.46
C LEU A 16 3.82 3.10 -1.12
N GLN A 17 2.99 3.38 -0.11
CA GLN A 17 2.77 4.74 0.41
C GLN A 17 4.09 5.37 0.89
N LEU A 18 4.89 4.63 1.67
CA LEU A 18 6.20 5.09 2.11
C LEU A 18 7.14 5.38 0.94
N LEU A 19 7.26 4.45 -0.01
CA LEU A 19 8.15 4.62 -1.16
C LEU A 19 7.71 5.79 -2.04
N TYR A 20 6.41 5.99 -2.22
CA TYR A 20 5.87 7.11 -3.00
C TYR A 20 6.22 8.46 -2.36
N VAL A 21 6.00 8.62 -1.04
CA VAL A 21 6.36 9.85 -0.32
C VAL A 21 7.87 10.09 -0.39
N LEU A 22 8.70 9.08 -0.13
CA LEU A 22 10.15 9.22 -0.19
C LEU A 22 10.66 9.53 -1.61
N HIS A 23 9.93 9.10 -2.64
CA HIS A 23 10.26 9.38 -4.03
C HIS A 23 10.09 10.86 -4.40
N GLU A 24 9.17 11.57 -3.74
CA GLU A 24 8.99 13.01 -3.95
C GLU A 24 10.24 13.81 -3.54
N ASP A 25 10.94 13.37 -2.49
CA ASP A 25 12.18 13.99 -2.01
C ASP A 25 13.44 13.46 -2.72
N VAL A 26 13.46 12.16 -3.04
CA VAL A 26 14.61 11.49 -3.66
C VAL A 26 14.13 10.65 -4.84
N PRO A 27 14.55 10.96 -6.09
CA PRO A 27 14.06 10.26 -7.27
C PRO A 27 14.64 8.85 -7.37
N TYR A 28 14.05 7.91 -6.62
CA TYR A 28 14.37 6.50 -6.71
C TYR A 28 14.06 5.93 -8.10
N PRO A 29 14.95 5.12 -8.68
CA PRO A 29 14.67 4.42 -9.91
C PRO A 29 13.40 3.57 -9.79
N TYR A 30 12.62 3.52 -10.86
CA TYR A 30 11.40 2.72 -11.01
C TYR A 30 10.19 3.16 -10.15
N ALA A 31 10.39 4.03 -9.15
CA ALA A 31 9.30 4.49 -8.28
C ALA A 31 8.28 5.37 -9.02
N ASP A 32 8.66 5.93 -10.17
CA ASP A 32 7.80 6.59 -11.15
C ASP A 32 6.70 5.68 -11.72
N GLN A 33 6.82 4.35 -11.55
CA GLN A 33 5.80 3.38 -11.94
C GLN A 33 4.60 3.33 -10.98
N ILE A 34 4.74 3.89 -9.78
CA ILE A 34 3.64 3.96 -8.80
C ILE A 34 2.69 5.07 -9.26
N THR A 35 1.46 4.69 -9.59
CA THR A 35 0.47 5.66 -10.07
C THR A 35 -0.37 6.21 -8.91
N SER A 36 -1.08 7.31 -9.16
CA SER A 36 -2.04 7.84 -8.18
C SER A 36 -3.15 6.85 -7.83
N GLU A 37 -3.53 5.95 -8.75
CA GLU A 37 -4.50 4.87 -8.52
C GLU A 37 -3.95 3.83 -7.54
N ASP A 38 -2.66 3.47 -7.66
CA ASP A 38 -2.00 2.56 -6.71
C ASP A 38 -2.04 3.14 -5.29
N ILE A 39 -1.82 4.45 -5.16
CA ILE A 39 -1.87 5.16 -3.88
C ILE A 39 -3.30 5.30 -3.36
N ALA A 40 -4.28 5.53 -4.23
CA ALA A 40 -5.69 5.54 -3.84
C ALA A 40 -6.12 4.19 -3.24
N LEU A 41 -5.75 3.07 -3.89
CA LEU A 41 -5.98 1.72 -3.35
C LEU A 41 -5.26 1.49 -2.03
N ALA A 42 -4.00 1.91 -1.93
CA ALA A 42 -3.24 1.78 -0.69
C ALA A 42 -3.86 2.59 0.46
N ASN A 43 -4.33 3.81 0.19
CA ASN A 43 -5.01 4.67 1.15
C ASN A 43 -6.37 4.09 1.60
N ALA A 44 -7.12 3.46 0.70
CA ALA A 44 -8.37 2.78 1.06
C ALA A 44 -8.13 1.60 2.01
N LEU A 45 -7.05 0.84 1.82
CA LEU A 45 -6.71 -0.28 2.70
C LEU A 45 -6.09 0.16 4.03
N GLU A 46 -5.22 1.16 3.99
CA GLU A 46 -4.37 1.59 5.11
C GLU A 46 -4.30 3.13 5.19
N PRO A 47 -5.40 3.80 5.58
CA PRO A 47 -5.46 5.27 5.62
C PRO A 47 -4.52 5.88 6.69
N CYS A 48 -4.32 5.17 7.80
CA CYS A 48 -3.49 5.62 8.93
C CYS A 48 -2.09 4.98 8.92
N TRP A 49 -1.54 4.70 7.74
CA TRP A 49 -0.28 3.97 7.59
C TRP A 49 0.90 4.62 8.32
N THR A 50 0.90 5.95 8.46
CA THR A 50 1.93 6.75 9.15
C THR A 50 2.05 6.43 10.63
N HIS A 51 1.00 5.90 11.28
CA HIS A 51 1.10 5.40 12.66
C HIS A 51 2.14 4.26 12.78
N SER A 52 2.38 3.53 11.69
CA SER A 52 3.42 2.50 11.64
C SER A 52 4.83 3.09 11.72
N LEU A 53 5.04 4.34 11.31
CA LEU A 53 6.33 5.03 11.40
C LEU A 53 6.65 5.48 12.82
N ALA A 54 5.63 5.78 13.62
CA ALA A 54 5.79 6.22 15.01
C ALA A 54 6.11 5.07 15.98
N SER A 55 6.03 3.81 15.53
CA SER A 55 6.23 2.64 16.39
C SER A 55 7.70 2.21 16.44
N PRO A 56 8.38 2.27 17.60
CA PRO A 56 9.77 1.84 17.73
C PRO A 56 9.94 0.31 17.59
N LYS A 57 8.84 -0.47 17.63
CA LYS A 57 8.88 -1.93 17.50
C LYS A 57 8.93 -2.41 16.06
N TYR A 58 8.48 -1.60 15.09
CA TYR A 58 8.37 -2.02 13.70
C TYR A 58 8.75 -0.87 12.78
N VAL A 59 10.01 -0.84 12.34
CA VAL A 59 10.45 0.12 11.32
C VAL A 59 9.83 -0.31 9.99
N LEU A 60 8.82 0.44 9.54
CA LEU A 60 8.26 0.25 8.21
C LEU A 60 9.33 0.61 7.17
N THR A 61 9.66 -0.35 6.30
CA THR A 61 10.62 -0.19 5.20
C THR A 61 10.06 -0.87 3.96
N TYR A 62 10.57 -0.52 2.78
CA TYR A 62 10.26 -1.22 1.52
C TYR A 62 11.43 -2.14 1.11
N PRO A 63 11.18 -3.22 0.35
CA PRO A 63 12.24 -4.06 -0.20
C PRO A 63 13.16 -3.28 -1.14
N TRP A 64 14.47 -3.36 -0.92
CA TRP A 64 15.48 -2.67 -1.71
C TRP A 64 15.43 -3.04 -3.21
N GLU A 65 15.03 -4.26 -3.53
CA GLU A 65 14.90 -4.73 -4.91
C GLU A 65 13.93 -3.89 -5.75
N TRP A 66 12.95 -3.24 -5.14
CA TRP A 66 11.98 -2.41 -5.87
C TRP A 66 12.63 -1.24 -6.59
N VAL A 67 13.67 -0.67 -5.97
CA VAL A 67 14.42 0.47 -6.51
C VAL A 67 15.72 0.05 -7.18
N ALA A 68 16.23 -1.15 -6.89
CA ALA A 68 17.49 -1.65 -7.45
C ALA A 68 17.32 -2.53 -8.70
N LYS A 69 16.20 -3.25 -8.85
CA LYS A 69 16.02 -4.26 -9.91
C LYS A 69 14.85 -3.89 -10.84
N LYS A 70 15.16 -3.73 -12.13
CA LYS A 70 14.17 -3.49 -13.18
C LYS A 70 13.07 -4.55 -13.13
N GLY A 71 11.81 -4.10 -13.12
CA GLY A 71 10.64 -4.97 -13.15
C GLY A 71 10.23 -5.57 -11.80
N SER A 72 11.03 -5.41 -10.74
CA SER A 72 10.65 -5.89 -9.40
C SER A 72 9.41 -5.16 -8.89
N LEU A 73 9.44 -3.82 -8.92
CA LEU A 73 8.29 -3.00 -8.52
C LEU A 73 7.08 -3.23 -9.42
N ALA A 74 7.27 -3.28 -10.75
CA ALA A 74 6.19 -3.58 -11.70
C ALA A 74 5.48 -4.92 -11.42
N ALA A 75 6.21 -5.96 -10.99
CA ALA A 75 5.63 -7.24 -10.63
C ALA A 75 4.82 -7.14 -9.33
N VAL A 76 5.32 -6.39 -8.34
CA VAL A 76 4.59 -6.14 -7.10
C VAL A 76 3.33 -5.33 -7.35
N LEU A 77 3.40 -4.23 -8.10
CA LEU A 77 2.24 -3.39 -8.42
C LEU A 77 1.14 -4.19 -9.11
N ARG A 78 1.48 -5.03 -10.09
CA ARG A 78 0.51 -5.93 -10.74
C ARG A 78 -0.22 -6.84 -9.75
N SER A 79 0.53 -7.50 -8.86
CA SER A 79 -0.10 -8.37 -7.87
C SER A 79 -0.86 -7.61 -6.79
N PHE A 80 -0.38 -6.41 -6.42
CA PHE A 80 -1.00 -5.56 -5.42
C PHE A 80 -2.36 -5.07 -5.91
N ARG A 81 -2.45 -4.53 -7.14
CA ARG A 81 -3.70 -4.00 -7.72
C ARG A 81 -4.84 -5.01 -7.66
N VAL A 82 -4.59 -6.24 -8.11
CA VAL A 82 -5.61 -7.31 -8.11
C VAL A 82 -6.12 -7.58 -6.70
N LYS A 83 -5.20 -7.81 -5.75
CA LYS A 83 -5.56 -8.16 -4.37
C LYS A 83 -6.14 -6.98 -3.59
N ALA A 84 -5.65 -5.77 -3.88
CA ALA A 84 -6.14 -4.57 -3.22
C ALA A 84 -7.57 -4.28 -3.63
N GLN A 85 -7.88 -4.41 -4.92
CA GLN A 85 -9.24 -4.27 -5.41
C GLN A 85 -10.18 -5.31 -4.79
N GLU A 86 -9.78 -6.59 -4.79
CA GLU A 86 -10.56 -7.66 -4.14
C GLU A 86 -10.87 -7.35 -2.66
N LEU A 87 -9.91 -6.77 -1.93
CA LEU A 87 -10.10 -6.41 -0.53
C LEU A 87 -10.97 -5.17 -0.36
N VAL A 88 -10.84 -4.17 -1.22
CA VAL A 88 -11.69 -2.95 -1.19
C VAL A 88 -13.13 -3.31 -1.53
N ASP A 89 -13.36 -4.13 -2.56
CA ASP A 89 -14.70 -4.58 -2.96
C ASP A 89 -15.35 -5.47 -1.89
N ALA A 90 -14.54 -6.17 -1.09
CA ALA A 90 -15.01 -6.99 0.01
C ALA A 90 -15.25 -6.21 1.32
N GLN A 91 -14.84 -4.94 1.39
CA GLN A 91 -15.21 -4.11 2.54
C GLN A 91 -16.72 -3.83 2.47
N PRO A 92 -17.46 -4.01 3.57
CA PRO A 92 -18.84 -3.56 3.62
C PRO A 92 -18.84 -2.06 3.29
N LEU A 93 -19.68 -1.65 2.34
CA LEU A 93 -20.05 -0.25 2.23
C LEU A 93 -20.57 0.13 3.61
N LEU A 94 -19.81 0.95 4.35
CA LEU A 94 -20.33 1.58 5.55
C LEU A 94 -21.47 2.46 5.05
N ASP A 95 -22.68 1.94 5.18
CA ASP A 95 -23.89 2.64 4.82
C ASP A 95 -23.91 3.90 5.69
N GLU A 96 -24.00 5.07 5.07
CA GLU A 96 -24.03 6.38 5.74
C GLU A 96 -25.25 6.54 6.66
N SER A 97 -26.08 5.49 6.81
CA SER A 97 -27.26 5.40 7.65
C SER A 97 -26.97 5.18 9.15
N ASP A 98 -25.73 4.85 9.54
CA ASP A 98 -25.36 4.67 10.97
C ASP A 98 -24.81 5.96 11.63
N ILE A 99 -24.84 7.12 10.94
CA ILE A 99 -24.59 8.44 11.54
C ILE A 99 -25.92 9.18 11.74
N GLU A 100 -26.87 8.57 12.43
CA GLU A 100 -27.96 9.30 13.11
C GLU A 100 -28.04 8.86 14.58
N LEU A 101 -27.42 9.65 15.47
CA LEU A 101 -27.97 10.25 16.71
C LEU A 101 -26.87 10.74 17.67
#